data_AF-A0A2V3TXA2-F1
#
_entry.id   AF-A0A2V3TXA2-F1
#
_cell.length_a   1.000
_cell.length_b   1.000
_cell.length_c   1.000
_cell.angle_alpha   90.00
_cell.angle_beta   90.00
_cell.angle_gamma   90.00
#
_symmetry.space_group_name_H-M   'P 1'
#
loop_
_entity.id
_entity.type
_entity.pdbx_description
1 polymer ?
#
loop_
_entity_poly.entity_id
_entity_poly.type
_entity_poly.pdbx_seq_one_letter_code
_entity_poly.pdbx_strand_id
1 'polypeptide(L)'
;MSAGARLAAGLRPAVALGSGLVFGLGLSLSGMLDPARVRGFLDVAGDWDPSLAFVLGGAVTVSAAAYALARRLRRPALDARFHEPTKTRIDPPLILGAILFGIGWGLAGFCPGPAVAALSTGALPVAVFVLAMLAGMGLHAALPASGARFTAASRDAR
;
A
#
# COMPACT_ATOMS: atom_id res chain seq x y z
N MET A 1 -28.10 9.38 17.18
CA MET A 1 -27.12 9.64 16.09
C MET A 1 -27.32 11.06 15.59
N SER A 2 -26.34 11.96 15.74
CA SER A 2 -26.49 13.35 15.30
C SER A 2 -26.51 13.46 13.77
N ALA A 3 -27.19 14.46 13.22
CA ALA A 3 -27.29 14.71 11.77
C ALA A 3 -25.91 14.78 11.08
N GLY A 4 -24.88 15.26 11.79
CA GLY A 4 -23.50 15.31 11.30
C GLY A 4 -22.87 13.94 11.02
N ALA A 5 -23.20 12.90 11.78
CA ALA A 5 -22.68 11.55 11.56
C ALA A 5 -23.27 10.90 10.29
N ARG A 6 -24.53 11.22 9.96
CA ARG A 6 -25.21 10.72 8.75
C ARG A 6 -24.67 11.39 7.48
N LEU A 7 -24.40 12.71 7.55
CA LEU A 7 -23.76 13.45 6.46
C LEU A 7 -22.33 12.96 6.20
N ALA A 8 -21.54 12.75 7.26
CA ALA A 8 -20.19 12.19 7.12
C ALA A 8 -20.21 10.77 6.53
N ALA A 9 -21.15 9.92 6.95
CA ALA A 9 -21.30 8.57 6.41
C ALA A 9 -21.64 8.55 4.92
N GLY A 10 -22.52 9.46 4.46
CA GLY A 10 -22.86 9.61 3.04
C GLY A 10 -21.72 10.19 2.19
N LEU A 11 -20.88 11.07 2.76
CA LEU A 11 -19.77 11.70 2.04
C LEU A 11 -18.54 10.80 1.88
N ARG A 12 -18.34 9.82 2.76
CA ARG A 12 -17.22 8.86 2.73
C ARG A 12 -17.01 8.18 1.37
N PRO A 13 -18.00 7.50 0.77
CA PRO A 13 -17.80 6.83 -0.51
C PRO A 13 -17.46 7.80 -1.63
N ALA A 14 -18.07 8.99 -1.65
CA ALA A 14 -17.78 10.02 -2.65
C ALA A 14 -16.33 10.53 -2.54
N VAL A 15 -15.85 10.78 -1.32
CA VAL A 15 -14.47 11.19 -1.08
C VAL A 15 -13.49 10.05 -1.38
N ALA A 16 -13.83 8.80 -1.03
CA ALA A 16 -13.02 7.63 -1.37
C ALA A 16 -12.87 7.46 -2.88
N LEU A 17 -13.98 7.52 -3.63
CA LEU A 17 -13.96 7.47 -5.10
C LEU A 17 -13.19 8.65 -5.70
N GLY A 18 -13.42 9.87 -5.22
CA GLY A 18 -12.67 11.04 -5.67
C GLY A 18 -11.16 10.90 -5.44
N SER A 19 -10.76 10.43 -4.26
CA SER A 19 -9.35 10.17 -3.95
C SER A 19 -8.73 9.08 -4.82
N GLY A 20 -9.48 8.01 -5.10
CA GLY A 20 -9.06 6.93 -5.99
C GLY A 20 -8.91 7.38 -7.43
N LEU A 21 -9.83 8.23 -7.92
CA LEU A 21 -9.75 8.83 -9.26
C LEU A 21 -8.52 9.74 -9.39
N VAL A 22 -8.29 10.63 -8.42
CA VAL A 22 -7.11 11.51 -8.42
C VAL A 22 -5.83 10.70 -8.39
N PHE A 23 -5.76 9.66 -7.56
CA PHE A 23 -4.61 8.76 -7.48
C PHE A 23 -4.38 8.01 -8.81
N GLY A 24 -5.41 7.39 -9.36
CA GLY A 24 -5.32 6.66 -10.63
C GLY A 24 -4.96 7.55 -11.82
N LEU A 25 -5.52 8.76 -11.89
CA LEU A 25 -5.14 9.77 -12.89
C LEU A 25 -3.67 10.18 -12.73
N GLY A 26 -3.21 10.42 -11.50
CA GLY A 26 -1.81 10.71 -11.22
C GLY A 26 -0.87 9.61 -11.69
N LEU A 27 -1.20 8.34 -11.42
CA LEU A 27 -0.42 7.18 -11.86
C LEU A 27 -0.40 7.02 -13.39
N SER A 28 -1.52 7.31 -14.05
CA SER A 28 -1.64 7.24 -15.50
C SER A 28 -0.80 8.33 -16.17
N LEU A 29 -0.87 9.56 -15.66
CA LEU A 29 -0.09 10.70 -16.15
C LEU A 29 1.42 10.54 -15.88
N SER A 30 1.79 9.91 -14.78
CA SER A 30 3.20 9.68 -14.43
C SER A 30 3.85 8.52 -15.18
N GLY A 31 3.08 7.75 -15.96
CA GLY A 31 3.58 6.56 -16.68
C GLY A 31 3.96 5.39 -15.77
N MET A 32 3.52 5.38 -14.50
CA MET A 32 3.89 4.34 -13.52
C MET A 32 3.13 3.02 -13.75
N LEU A 33 2.14 3.02 -14.65
CA LEU A 33 1.44 1.81 -15.10
C LEU A 33 2.31 0.93 -16.01
N ASP A 34 3.40 1.47 -16.56
CA ASP A 34 4.31 0.74 -17.43
C ASP A 34 5.36 -0.05 -16.61
N PRO A 35 5.37 -1.39 -16.68
CA PRO A 35 6.36 -2.21 -15.98
C PRO A 35 7.79 -1.98 -16.47
N ALA A 36 7.99 -1.51 -17.71
CA ALA A 36 9.33 -1.20 -18.21
C ALA A 36 9.97 -0.05 -17.42
N ARG A 37 9.20 0.99 -17.09
CA ARG A 37 9.67 2.12 -16.28
C ARG A 37 10.03 1.71 -14.85
N VAL A 38 9.25 0.78 -14.27
CA VAL A 38 9.56 0.24 -12.94
C VAL A 38 10.83 -0.60 -12.95
N ARG A 39 11.03 -1.44 -13.97
CA ARG A 39 12.26 -2.23 -14.12
C ARG A 39 13.48 -1.36 -14.42
N GLY A 40 13.34 -0.34 -15.28
CA GLY A 40 14.40 0.63 -15.58
C GLY A 40 14.84 1.45 -14.36
N PHE A 41 13.91 1.77 -13.45
CA PHE A 41 14.27 2.37 -12.16
C PHE A 41 15.09 1.44 -11.26
N LEU A 42 14.89 0.13 -11.36
CA LEU A 42 15.61 -0.88 -10.57
C LEU A 42 16.92 -1.35 -11.19
N ASP A 43 17.12 -1.11 -12.48
CA ASP A 43 18.33 -1.47 -13.20
C ASP A 43 19.46 -0.47 -12.92
N VAL A 44 19.87 -0.38 -11.66
CA VAL A 44 20.94 0.53 -11.19
C VAL A 44 22.32 0.14 -11.77
N ALA A 45 22.45 -1.08 -12.28
CA ALA A 45 23.68 -1.60 -12.90
C ALA A 45 23.73 -1.44 -14.43
N GLY A 46 22.63 -0.99 -15.05
CA GLY A 46 22.46 -0.88 -16.51
C GLY A 46 21.99 0.51 -16.95
N ASP A 47 20.92 0.56 -17.73
CA ASP A 47 20.34 1.81 -18.26
C ASP A 47 19.34 2.40 -17.27
N TRP A 48 19.87 2.95 -16.17
CA TRP A 48 19.06 3.41 -15.05
C TRP A 48 18.19 4.64 -15.41
N ASP A 49 16.87 4.52 -15.29
CA ASP A 49 15.91 5.62 -15.48
C ASP A 49 15.51 6.25 -14.13
N PRO A 50 15.99 7.49 -13.81
CA PRO A 50 15.67 8.17 -12.56
C PRO A 50 14.27 8.80 -12.53
N SER A 51 13.50 8.75 -13.63
CA SER A 51 12.20 9.43 -13.72
C SER A 51 11.21 8.98 -12.64
N LEU A 52 11.25 7.70 -12.27
CA LEU A 52 10.39 7.14 -11.22
C LEU A 52 10.76 7.65 -9.82
N ALA A 53 12.03 8.04 -9.59
CA ALA A 53 12.50 8.56 -8.31
C ALA A 53 11.81 9.88 -7.94
N PHE A 54 11.56 10.75 -8.93
CA PHE A 54 10.85 12.01 -8.74
C PHE A 54 9.38 11.78 -8.37
N VAL A 55 8.72 10.81 -9.03
CA VAL A 55 7.33 10.45 -8.74
C VAL A 55 7.21 9.84 -7.34
N LEU A 56 8.09 8.89 -7.01
CA LEU A 56 8.12 8.25 -5.70
C LEU A 56 8.48 9.26 -4.59
N GLY A 57 9.49 10.10 -4.82
CA GLY A 57 9.88 11.16 -3.88
C GLY A 57 8.76 12.17 -3.62
N GLY A 58 8.07 12.60 -4.68
CA GLY A 58 6.88 13.43 -4.57
C GLY A 58 5.76 12.76 -3.77
N ALA A 59 5.46 11.49 -4.05
CA ALA A 59 4.46 10.73 -3.33
C ALA A 59 4.81 10.58 -1.84
N VAL A 60 6.05 10.17 -1.53
CA VAL A 60 6.53 9.98 -0.15
C VAL A 60 6.52 11.29 0.64
N THR A 61 6.95 12.40 0.05
CA THR A 61 6.95 13.71 0.72
C THR A 61 5.54 14.20 1.01
N VAL A 62 4.61 14.09 0.05
CA VAL A 62 3.19 14.43 0.25
C VAL A 62 2.55 13.54 1.32
N SER A 63 2.78 12.22 1.28
CA SER A 63 2.30 11.29 2.30
C SER A 63 2.88 11.59 3.68
N ALA A 64 4.18 11.89 3.78
CA ALA A 64 4.82 12.25 5.04
C ALA A 64 4.24 13.55 5.63
N ALA A 65 4.00 14.57 4.79
CA ALA A 65 3.34 15.81 5.19
C ALA A 65 1.91 15.55 5.66
N ALA A 66 1.14 14.72 4.94
CA ALA A 66 -0.21 14.33 5.32
C ALA A 66 -0.23 13.61 6.67
N TYR A 67 0.67 12.66 6.91
CA TYR A 67 0.82 12.00 8.21
C TYR A 67 1.24 12.97 9.33
N ALA A 68 2.17 13.90 9.04
CA ALA A 68 2.58 14.91 10.00
C ALA A 68 1.42 15.84 10.39
N LEU A 69 0.58 16.22 9.43
CA LEU A 69 -0.64 16.99 9.67
C LEU A 69 -1.67 16.17 10.44
N ALA A 70 -1.89 14.90 10.08
CA ALA A 70 -2.82 14.00 10.76
C ALA A 70 -2.49 13.86 12.26
N ARG A 71 -1.20 13.75 12.61
CA ARG A 71 -0.74 13.74 14.01
C ARG A 71 -1.05 15.01 14.80
N ARG A 72 -1.27 16.15 14.12
CA ARG A 72 -1.67 17.42 14.77
C ARG A 72 -3.19 17.55 14.92
N LEU A 73 -3.96 16.74 14.22
CA LEU A 73 -5.42 16.77 14.27
C LEU A 73 -5.94 15.91 15.43
N ARG A 74 -6.91 16.43 16.19
CA ARG A 74 -7.50 15.71 17.35
C ARG A 74 -8.48 14.61 16.92
N ARG A 75 -9.04 14.69 15.72
CA ARG A 75 -10.03 13.75 15.17
C ARG A 75 -10.01 13.78 13.63
N PRO A 76 -10.27 12.66 12.95
CA PRO A 76 -10.43 12.68 11.50
C PRO A 76 -11.69 13.45 11.08
N ALA A 77 -11.67 14.03 9.88
CA ALA A 77 -12.77 14.85 9.38
C ALA A 77 -14.01 14.01 9.00
N LEU A 78 -13.79 12.81 8.48
CA LEU A 78 -14.86 11.94 7.95
C LEU A 78 -15.03 10.66 8.76
N ASP A 79 -14.24 10.44 9.80
CA ASP A 79 -14.31 9.25 10.64
C ASP A 79 -14.27 9.53 12.14
N ALA A 80 -14.60 8.51 12.94
CA ALA A 80 -14.64 8.61 14.39
C ALA A 80 -13.24 8.56 15.01
N ARG A 81 -12.29 7.85 14.39
CA ARG A 81 -10.92 7.63 14.89
C ARG A 81 -9.94 7.47 13.75
N PHE A 82 -8.67 7.76 14.02
CA PHE A 82 -7.57 7.40 13.12
C PHE A 82 -7.30 5.90 13.21
N HIS A 83 -7.07 5.26 12.07
CA HIS A 83 -6.76 3.83 11.97
C HIS A 83 -5.24 3.65 11.83
N GLU A 84 -4.53 3.85 12.92
CA GLU A 84 -3.07 3.74 12.95
C GLU A 84 -2.64 2.28 13.18
N PRO A 85 -1.53 1.83 12.57
CA PRO A 85 -0.99 0.50 12.83
C PRO A 85 -0.64 0.34 14.32
N THR A 86 -1.25 -0.64 14.98
CA THR A 86 -0.97 -0.95 16.40
C THR A 86 0.30 -1.77 16.59
N LYS A 87 0.82 -2.39 15.53
CA LYS A 87 2.07 -3.14 15.52
C LYS A 87 3.22 -2.23 15.08
N THR A 88 4.08 -1.88 16.03
CA THR A 88 5.25 -1.01 15.81
C THR A 88 6.58 -1.75 15.92
N ARG A 89 6.57 -3.03 16.34
CA ARG A 89 7.77 -3.86 16.44
C ARG A 89 8.03 -4.54 15.12
N ILE A 90 9.30 -4.52 14.70
CA ILE A 90 9.79 -5.30 13.58
C ILE A 90 10.01 -6.73 14.08
N ASP A 91 9.24 -7.68 13.56
CA ASP A 91 9.29 -9.09 13.90
C ASP A 91 9.78 -9.96 12.72
N PRO A 92 10.35 -11.15 12.97
CA PRO A 92 10.87 -12.01 11.91
C PRO A 92 9.87 -12.34 10.78
N PRO A 93 8.57 -12.58 11.05
CA PRO A 93 7.56 -12.74 9.98
C PRO A 93 7.41 -11.50 9.09
N LEU A 94 7.50 -10.29 9.64
CA LEU A 94 7.43 -9.05 8.88
C LEU A 94 8.66 -8.91 7.97
N ILE A 95 9.85 -9.21 8.48
CA ILE A 95 11.09 -9.17 7.69
C ILE A 95 11.01 -10.17 6.54
N LEU A 96 10.63 -11.42 6.83
CA LEU A 96 10.50 -12.46 5.81
C LEU A 96 9.45 -12.10 4.74
N GLY A 97 8.30 -11.58 5.17
CA GLY A 97 7.25 -11.09 4.29
C GLY A 97 7.72 -9.93 3.41
N ALA A 98 8.45 -8.96 3.98
CA ALA A 98 8.99 -7.82 3.24
C ALA A 98 10.02 -8.25 2.18
N ILE A 99 10.90 -9.21 2.50
CA ILE A 99 11.86 -9.77 1.55
C ILE A 99 11.13 -10.47 0.40
N LEU A 100 10.21 -11.39 0.72
CA LEU A 100 9.45 -12.13 -0.30
C LEU A 100 8.63 -11.20 -1.20
N PHE A 101 7.99 -10.20 -0.60
CA PHE A 101 7.24 -9.18 -1.32
C PHE A 101 8.15 -8.34 -2.22
N GLY A 102 9.31 -7.90 -1.73
CA GLY A 102 10.29 -7.13 -2.50
C GLY A 102 10.84 -7.91 -3.70
N ILE A 103 11.14 -9.21 -3.52
CA ILE A 103 11.57 -10.10 -4.61
C ILE A 103 10.46 -10.22 -5.67
N GLY A 104 9.22 -10.50 -5.26
CA GLY A 104 8.10 -10.62 -6.18
C GLY A 104 7.83 -9.33 -6.96
N TRP A 105 7.89 -8.20 -6.27
CA TRP A 105 7.77 -6.87 -6.87
C TRP A 105 8.86 -6.58 -7.89
N GLY A 106 10.13 -6.85 -7.57
CA GLY A 106 11.27 -6.59 -8.45
C GLY A 106 11.26 -7.46 -9.70
N LEU A 107 10.90 -8.73 -9.56
CA LEU A 107 10.76 -9.66 -10.68
C LEU A 107 9.58 -9.29 -11.59
N ALA A 108 8.42 -9.01 -11.00
CA ALA A 108 7.22 -8.68 -11.75
C ALA A 108 7.29 -7.30 -12.40
N GLY A 109 8.00 -6.35 -11.81
CA GLY A 109 8.02 -4.95 -12.25
C GLY A 109 6.69 -4.24 -11.97
N PHE A 110 5.89 -4.73 -11.03
CA PHE A 110 4.58 -4.17 -10.69
C PHE A 110 4.49 -3.81 -9.20
N CYS A 111 4.21 -2.53 -8.92
CA CYS A 111 3.74 -2.11 -7.59
C CYS A 111 2.26 -2.50 -7.41
N PRO A 112 1.81 -2.89 -6.21
CA PRO A 112 0.42 -3.29 -5.97
C PRO A 112 -0.60 -2.17 -6.28
N GLY A 113 -0.27 -0.91 -5.99
CA GLY A 113 -1.15 0.24 -6.31
C GLY A 113 -1.32 0.45 -7.82
N PRO A 114 -0.23 0.69 -8.57
CA PRO A 114 -0.23 0.73 -10.03
C PRO A 114 -0.79 -0.52 -10.70
N ALA A 115 -0.59 -1.73 -10.14
CA ALA A 115 -1.17 -2.96 -10.69
C ALA A 115 -2.69 -2.92 -10.68
N VAL A 116 -3.31 -2.46 -9.59
CA VAL A 116 -4.76 -2.30 -9.51
C VAL A 116 -5.25 -1.24 -10.49
N ALA A 117 -4.55 -0.10 -10.62
CA ALA A 117 -4.89 0.92 -11.61
C ALA A 117 -4.73 0.40 -13.05
N ALA A 118 -3.68 -0.37 -13.32
CA ALA A 118 -3.37 -0.93 -14.62
C ALA A 118 -4.32 -2.05 -15.05
N LEU A 119 -5.17 -2.61 -14.17
CA LEU A 119 -6.25 -3.53 -14.58
C LEU A 119 -7.17 -2.89 -15.61
N SER A 120 -7.34 -1.57 -15.56
CA SER A 120 -8.12 -0.81 -16.54
C SER A 120 -7.56 -0.89 -17.97
N THR A 121 -6.28 -1.24 -18.13
CA THR A 121 -5.64 -1.42 -19.44
C THR A 121 -6.01 -2.75 -20.11
N GLY A 122 -6.59 -3.71 -19.38
CA GLY A 122 -6.92 -5.04 -19.90
C GLY A 122 -5.70 -5.93 -20.18
N ALA A 123 -4.49 -5.53 -19.78
CA ALA A 123 -3.29 -6.29 -20.03
C ALA A 123 -3.29 -7.62 -19.24
N LEU A 124 -3.16 -8.74 -19.95
CA LEU A 124 -3.13 -10.08 -19.36
C LEU A 124 -2.05 -10.24 -18.26
N PRO A 125 -0.81 -9.72 -18.42
CA PRO A 125 0.21 -9.82 -17.36
C PRO A 125 -0.21 -9.14 -16.05
N VAL A 126 -0.94 -8.02 -16.15
CA VAL A 126 -1.44 -7.28 -14.97
C VAL A 126 -2.53 -8.09 -14.27
N ALA A 127 -3.46 -8.66 -15.04
CA ALA A 127 -4.51 -9.51 -14.48
C ALA A 127 -3.94 -10.73 -13.75
N VAL A 128 -2.96 -11.42 -14.36
CA VAL A 128 -2.26 -12.56 -13.73
C VAL A 128 -1.57 -12.14 -12.44
N PHE A 129 -0.85 -11.02 -12.45
CA PHE A 129 -0.18 -10.50 -11.25
C PHE A 129 -1.18 -10.19 -10.12
N VAL A 130 -2.28 -9.51 -10.42
CA VAL A 130 -3.29 -9.16 -9.42
C VAL A 130 -3.96 -10.42 -8.86
N LEU A 131 -4.31 -11.39 -9.72
CA LEU A 131 -4.88 -12.65 -9.26
C LEU A 131 -3.92 -13.42 -8.34
N ALA A 132 -2.64 -13.50 -8.71
CA ALA A 132 -1.61 -14.12 -7.87
C ALA A 132 -1.43 -13.38 -6.53
N MET A 133 -1.45 -12.04 -6.55
CA MET A 133 -1.39 -11.21 -5.34
C MET A 133 -2.58 -11.50 -4.41
N LEU A 134 -3.81 -11.52 -4.96
CA LEU A 134 -5.03 -11.80 -4.20
C LEU A 134 -5.04 -13.24 -3.66
N ALA A 135 -4.57 -14.21 -4.44
CA ALA A 135 -4.41 -15.59 -3.99
C ALA A 135 -3.42 -15.70 -2.82
N GLY A 136 -2.28 -15.02 -2.89
CA GLY A 136 -1.29 -14.97 -1.80
C GLY A 136 -1.84 -14.31 -0.54
N MET A 137 -2.56 -13.20 -0.67
CA MET A 137 -3.25 -12.54 0.46
C MET A 137 -4.33 -13.43 1.08
N GLY A 138 -5.12 -14.11 0.25
CA GLY A 138 -6.15 -15.05 0.69
C GLY A 138 -5.56 -16.25 1.41
N LEU A 139 -4.47 -16.82 0.89
CA LEU A 139 -3.75 -17.93 1.52
C LEU A 139 -3.16 -17.50 2.87
N HIS A 140 -2.51 -16.33 2.93
CA HIS A 140 -1.98 -15.80 4.19
C HIS A 140 -3.09 -15.54 5.21
N ALA A 141 -4.28 -15.09 4.77
CA ALA A 141 -5.43 -14.91 5.66
C ALA A 141 -6.05 -16.23 6.14
N ALA A 142 -5.99 -17.28 5.32
CA ALA A 142 -6.49 -18.62 5.63
C ALA A 142 -5.54 -19.44 6.52
N LEU A 143 -4.24 -19.15 6.48
CA LEU A 143 -3.27 -19.78 7.38
C LEU A 143 -3.53 -19.31 8.82
N PRO A 144 -3.76 -20.23 9.78
CA PRO A 144 -3.83 -19.87 11.18
C PRO A 144 -2.54 -19.14 11.56
N ALA A 145 -2.65 -17.95 12.16
CA ALA A 145 -1.50 -17.15 12.56
C ALA A 145 -0.56 -17.98 13.45
N SER A 146 0.42 -18.63 12.85
CA SER A 146 1.32 -19.56 13.53
C SER A 146 2.40 -18.83 14.34
N GLY A 147 2.18 -17.54 14.62
CA GLY A 147 3.06 -16.67 15.42
C GLY A 147 2.50 -16.28 16.80
N ALA A 148 1.31 -16.74 17.21
CA ALA A 148 0.77 -16.44 18.54
C ALA A 148 1.41 -17.24 19.69
N ARG A 149 2.61 -17.81 19.51
CA ARG A 149 3.34 -18.58 20.55
C ARG A 149 4.59 -17.91 21.11
N PHE A 150 4.86 -16.65 20.81
CA PHE A 150 5.99 -15.93 21.43
C PHE A 150 5.61 -15.03 22.62
N THR A 151 4.40 -15.20 23.16
CA THR A 151 3.90 -14.51 24.38
C THR A 151 3.97 -15.37 25.65
N ALA A 152 4.53 -16.58 25.60
CA ALA A 152 4.69 -17.42 26.79
C ALA A 152 6.07 -17.29 27.45
N ALA A 153 7.13 -16.93 26.71
CA ALA A 153 8.50 -16.96 27.23
C ALA A 153 8.95 -15.69 27.98
N SER A 154 8.19 -14.58 27.91
CA SER A 154 8.57 -13.32 28.59
C SER A 154 7.72 -12.99 29.82
N ARG A 155 6.83 -13.88 30.24
CA ARG A 155 5.97 -13.70 31.43
C ARG A 155 6.49 -14.41 32.69
N ASP A 156 7.54 -15.22 32.56
CA ASP A 156 8.17 -15.98 33.66
C ASP A 156 9.49 -15.38 34.17
N ALA A 157 9.81 -14.14 33.78
CA ALA A 157 11.06 -13.47 34.19
C ALA A 157 10.83 -12.09 34.86
N ARG A 158 9.68 -11.89 35.52
CA ARG A 158 9.46 -10.76 36.43
C ARG A 158 8.57 -11.16 37.60
#